data_AF-A0A9E2I4M4-F1
#
_entry.id   AF-A0A9E2I4M4-F1
#
_cell.length_a   1.000
_cell.length_b   1.000
_cell.length_c   1.000
_cell.angle_alpha   90.00
_cell.angle_beta   90.00
_cell.angle_gamma   90.00
#
_symmetry.space_group_name_H-M   'P 1'
#
loop_
_entity.id
_entity.type
_entity.pdbx_description
1 polymer ?
#
loop_
_entity_poly.entity_id
_entity_poly.type
_entity_poly.pdbx_seq_one_letter_code
_entity_poly.pdbx_strand_id
1 'polypeptide(L)'
;MKKIIFLVLMILVLSGCSGKSPLLVSPTPSSTPDPCPVEKIKQFLEVAESAEHNFTQLAQQADMTPGEDLESIIKEMQVIETEAKEIAPPPCAVKAKSALTSYMETLIQGYFRRYSQGIGITPQASINRTTADDEFDLAISKLEYYETQMEELRNIVLERSQSE
;
A
#
# COMPACT_ATOMS: atom_id res chain seq x y z
N MET A 1 -38.06 25.55 -8.26
CA MET A 1 -38.59 24.18 -8.03
C MET A 1 -37.46 23.23 -7.66
N LYS A 2 -36.84 23.38 -6.48
CA LYS A 2 -35.71 22.53 -6.03
C LYS A 2 -35.73 22.21 -4.53
N LYS A 3 -36.78 22.64 -3.82
CA LYS A 3 -36.96 22.46 -2.36
C LYS A 3 -37.89 21.29 -1.99
N ILE A 4 -38.40 20.54 -2.97
CA ILE A 4 -39.39 19.46 -2.73
C ILE A 4 -38.71 18.09 -2.49
N ILE A 5 -37.45 17.92 -2.89
CA ILE A 5 -36.75 16.61 -2.78
C ILE A 5 -36.34 16.28 -1.34
N PHE A 6 -36.21 17.28 -0.46
CA PHE A 6 -35.82 17.05 0.95
C PHE A 6 -36.96 16.47 1.82
N LEU A 7 -38.20 16.48 1.33
CA LEU A 7 -39.37 16.12 2.14
C LEU A 7 -39.73 14.62 2.05
N VAL A 8 -39.15 13.88 1.10
CA VAL A 8 -39.42 12.44 0.91
C VAL A 8 -38.49 11.56 1.76
N LEU A 9 -37.31 12.05 2.17
CA LEU A 9 -36.35 11.24 2.94
C LEU A 9 -36.62 11.20 4.46
N MET A 10 -37.51 12.05 4.97
CA MET A 10 -37.87 12.13 6.41
C MET A 10 -38.99 11.15 6.81
N ILE A 11 -39.66 10.51 5.84
CA ILE A 11 -40.80 9.62 6.11
C ILE A 11 -40.36 8.15 6.34
N LEU A 12 -39.08 7.83 6.10
CA LEU A 12 -38.52 6.49 6.30
C LEU A 12 -38.02 6.19 7.73
N VAL A 13 -38.42 7.00 8.73
CA VAL A 13 -37.94 6.87 10.12
C VAL A 13 -39.04 6.39 11.10
N LEU A 14 -40.27 6.11 10.66
CA LEU A 14 -41.41 5.92 11.59
C LEU A 14 -42.25 4.63 11.43
N SER A 15 -41.67 3.55 10.92
CA SER A 15 -42.25 2.20 11.05
C SER A 15 -41.16 1.27 11.58
N GLY A 16 -41.03 1.03 12.88
CA GLY A 16 -42.08 0.49 13.75
C GLY A 16 -41.85 -1.01 13.88
N CYS A 17 -41.03 -1.43 14.85
CA CYS A 17 -41.08 -2.80 15.37
C CYS A 17 -41.38 -2.77 16.86
N SER A 18 -42.59 -3.21 17.13
CA SER A 18 -43.25 -3.49 18.39
C SER A 18 -42.39 -4.30 19.36
N GLY A 19 -42.60 -4.04 20.65
CA GLY A 19 -41.87 -4.64 21.76
C GLY A 19 -41.79 -6.17 21.74
N LYS A 20 -40.63 -6.66 22.14
CA LYS A 20 -40.40 -8.04 22.58
C LYS A 20 -39.51 -7.98 23.81
N SER A 21 -39.94 -8.67 24.86
CA SER A 21 -39.32 -8.74 26.19
C SER A 21 -37.80 -8.85 26.16
N PRO A 22 -37.10 -8.35 27.20
CA PRO A 22 -35.68 -8.62 27.36
C PRO A 22 -35.52 -10.11 27.69
N LEU A 23 -35.32 -10.93 26.67
CA LEU A 23 -34.65 -12.22 26.86
C LEU A 23 -33.26 -11.87 27.37
N LEU A 24 -32.93 -12.31 28.59
CA LEU A 24 -31.55 -12.43 29.04
C LEU A 24 -30.86 -13.42 28.09
N VAL A 25 -30.36 -12.91 26.97
CA VAL A 25 -29.42 -13.63 26.13
C VAL A 25 -28.13 -13.63 26.93
N SER A 26 -27.84 -14.75 27.58
CA SER A 26 -26.51 -15.00 28.13
C SER A 26 -25.49 -14.66 27.04
N PRO A 27 -24.48 -13.81 27.30
CA PRO A 27 -23.52 -13.42 26.29
C PRO A 27 -22.82 -14.69 25.82
N THR A 28 -23.29 -15.22 24.69
CA THR A 28 -22.55 -16.27 23.98
C THR A 28 -21.24 -15.61 23.62
N PRO A 29 -20.08 -16.14 24.06
CA PRO A 29 -18.80 -15.55 23.71
C PRO A 29 -18.74 -15.48 22.19
N SER A 30 -18.79 -14.26 21.66
CA SER A 30 -18.60 -14.01 20.24
C SER A 30 -17.14 -14.30 19.98
N SER A 31 -16.83 -15.51 19.51
CA SER A 31 -15.52 -15.84 18.96
C SER A 31 -15.38 -15.16 17.61
N THR A 32 -15.38 -13.83 17.61
CA THR A 32 -15.00 -13.06 16.43
C THR A 32 -13.53 -13.37 16.18
N PRO A 33 -13.17 -13.99 15.05
CA PRO A 33 -11.78 -14.27 14.75
C PRO A 33 -10.98 -12.97 14.79
N ASP A 34 -9.80 -13.00 15.41
CA ASP A 34 -8.90 -11.86 15.39
C ASP A 34 -8.62 -11.48 13.93
N PRO A 35 -8.89 -10.24 13.49
CA PRO A 35 -8.62 -9.82 12.12
C PRO A 35 -7.12 -9.80 11.80
N CYS A 36 -6.23 -9.93 12.79
CA CYS A 36 -4.79 -9.77 12.66
C CYS A 36 -3.98 -10.81 13.42
N PRO A 37 -4.16 -12.12 13.15
CA PRO A 37 -3.41 -13.15 13.85
C PRO A 37 -1.89 -12.98 13.58
N VAL A 38 -1.08 -13.18 14.63
CA VAL A 38 0.36 -12.90 14.63
C VAL A 38 1.08 -13.64 13.49
N GLU A 39 0.65 -14.86 13.20
CA GLU A 39 1.19 -15.72 12.14
C GLU A 39 1.00 -15.07 10.76
N LYS A 40 -0.15 -14.43 10.52
CA LYS A 40 -0.42 -13.75 9.24
C LYS A 40 0.38 -12.47 9.11
N ILE A 41 0.63 -11.75 10.21
CA ILE A 41 1.50 -10.59 10.20
C ILE A 41 2.94 -11.02 9.90
N LYS A 42 3.46 -12.07 10.56
CA LYS A 42 4.80 -12.60 10.30
C LYS A 42 4.98 -13.06 8.84
N GLN A 43 4.01 -13.80 8.30
CA GLN A 43 4.01 -14.21 6.89
C GLN A 43 4.04 -13.01 5.94
N PHE A 44 3.25 -11.98 6.23
CA PHE A 44 3.27 -10.75 5.44
C PHE A 44 4.63 -10.03 5.51
N LEU A 45 5.19 -9.88 6.71
CA LEU A 45 6.49 -9.21 6.91
C LEU A 45 7.59 -9.89 6.09
N GLU A 46 7.71 -11.22 6.17
CA GLU A 46 8.74 -11.98 5.44
C GLU A 46 8.64 -11.79 3.92
N VAL A 47 7.44 -11.89 3.36
CA VAL A 47 7.24 -11.76 1.91
C VAL A 47 7.44 -10.31 1.45
N ALA A 48 6.97 -9.32 2.22
CA ALA A 48 7.13 -7.91 1.90
C ALA A 48 8.61 -7.46 1.98
N GLU A 49 9.35 -7.90 3.00
CA GLU A 49 10.78 -7.64 3.14
C GLU A 49 11.58 -8.31 2.02
N SER A 50 11.22 -9.54 1.63
CA SER A 50 11.87 -10.19 0.48
C SER A 50 11.62 -9.43 -0.84
N ALA A 51 10.40 -8.93 -1.05
CA ALA A 51 10.07 -8.16 -2.25
C ALA A 51 10.81 -6.81 -2.29
N GLU A 52 10.84 -6.09 -1.17
CA GLU A 52 11.61 -4.84 -1.04
C GLU A 52 13.10 -5.10 -1.27
N HIS A 53 13.68 -6.13 -0.66
CA HIS A 53 15.10 -6.46 -0.82
C HIS A 53 15.48 -6.71 -2.29
N ASN A 54 14.73 -7.58 -2.98
CA ASN A 54 15.00 -7.90 -4.38
C ASN A 54 14.85 -6.67 -5.28
N PHE A 55 13.86 -5.83 -4.99
CA PHE A 55 13.64 -4.58 -5.71
C PHE A 55 14.78 -3.58 -5.49
N THR A 56 15.23 -3.42 -4.25
CA THR A 56 16.35 -2.54 -3.87
C THR A 56 17.67 -2.99 -4.52
N GLN A 57 17.89 -4.30 -4.69
CA GLN A 57 19.05 -4.80 -5.46
C GLN A 57 19.01 -4.35 -6.93
N LEU A 58 17.85 -4.43 -7.59
CA LEU A 58 17.70 -3.93 -8.96
C LEU A 58 17.85 -2.40 -9.03
N ALA A 59 17.35 -1.67 -8.04
CA ALA A 59 17.53 -0.22 -7.96
C ALA A 59 19.02 0.16 -7.87
N GLN A 60 19.80 -0.53 -7.02
CA GLN A 60 21.24 -0.32 -6.93
C GLN A 60 21.95 -0.61 -8.27
N GLN A 61 21.50 -1.64 -8.99
CA GLN A 61 22.02 -1.91 -10.34
C GLN A 61 21.64 -0.81 -11.33
N ALA A 62 20.39 -0.31 -11.28
CA ALA A 62 19.90 0.78 -12.11
C ALA A 62 20.68 2.08 -11.87
N ASP A 63 21.05 2.38 -10.62
CA ASP A 63 21.83 3.58 -10.28
C ASP A 63 23.16 3.63 -11.04
N MET A 64 23.82 2.49 -11.18
CA MET A 64 25.10 2.31 -11.87
C MET A 64 24.98 2.13 -13.39
N THR A 65 23.76 2.03 -13.93
CA THR A 65 23.52 1.71 -15.35
C THR A 65 23.28 2.99 -16.16
N PRO A 66 23.92 3.17 -17.35
CA PRO A 66 23.62 4.28 -18.25
C PRO A 66 22.14 4.35 -18.60
N GLY A 67 21.62 5.56 -18.84
CA GLY A 67 20.18 5.78 -19.04
C GLY A 67 19.63 4.94 -20.19
N GLU A 68 20.33 4.91 -21.31
CA GLU A 68 20.02 4.15 -22.52
C GLU A 68 19.94 2.63 -22.31
N ASP A 69 20.58 2.09 -21.27
CA ASP A 69 20.68 0.65 -20.99
C ASP A 69 19.70 0.18 -19.89
N LEU A 70 18.87 1.08 -19.35
CA LEU A 70 17.96 0.79 -18.22
C LEU A 70 16.76 -0.10 -18.56
N GLU A 71 16.44 -0.32 -19.85
CA GLU A 71 15.18 -0.96 -20.26
C GLU A 71 14.96 -2.34 -19.62
N SER A 72 16.00 -3.19 -19.57
CA SER A 72 15.89 -4.54 -19.00
C SER A 72 15.64 -4.49 -17.49
N ILE A 73 16.40 -3.65 -16.78
CA ILE A 73 16.29 -3.52 -15.32
C ILE A 73 14.91 -2.99 -14.94
N ILE A 74 14.38 -2.00 -15.67
CA ILE A 74 13.03 -1.47 -15.43
C ILE A 74 11.97 -2.57 -15.58
N LYS A 75 12.09 -3.44 -16.60
CA LYS A 75 11.16 -4.57 -16.78
C LYS A 75 11.23 -5.54 -15.61
N GLU A 76 12.42 -5.86 -15.12
CA GLU A 76 12.61 -6.74 -13.96
C GLU A 76 12.03 -6.10 -12.68
N MET A 77 12.22 -4.79 -12.49
CA MET A 77 11.60 -4.05 -11.38
C MET A 77 10.07 -4.09 -11.45
N GLN A 78 9.47 -3.96 -12.64
CA GLN A 78 8.02 -4.07 -12.85
C GLN A 78 7.47 -5.46 -12.53
N VAL A 79 8.25 -6.52 -12.76
CA VAL A 79 7.88 -7.88 -12.37
C VAL A 79 7.76 -7.98 -10.85
N ILE A 80 8.77 -7.52 -10.10
CA ILE A 80 8.74 -7.54 -8.63
C ILE A 80 7.61 -6.66 -8.08
N GLU A 81 7.38 -5.49 -8.68
CA GLU A 81 6.27 -4.61 -8.28
C GLU A 81 4.90 -5.27 -8.49
N THR A 82 4.74 -6.01 -9.58
CA THR A 82 3.53 -6.80 -9.85
C THR A 82 3.37 -7.91 -8.82
N GLU A 83 4.45 -8.64 -8.50
CA GLU A 83 4.43 -9.67 -7.46
C GLU A 83 4.07 -9.08 -6.08
N ALA A 84 4.62 -7.90 -5.73
CA ALA A 84 4.30 -7.19 -4.50
C ALA A 84 2.82 -6.76 -4.42
N LYS A 85 2.23 -6.37 -5.56
CA LYS A 85 0.78 -6.07 -5.65
C LYS A 85 -0.10 -7.30 -5.41
N GLU A 86 0.39 -8.50 -5.65
CA GLU A 86 -0.37 -9.74 -5.43
C GLU A 86 -0.25 -10.28 -3.99
N ILE A 87 0.66 -9.74 -3.17
CA ILE A 87 0.75 -10.09 -1.74
C ILE A 87 -0.60 -9.84 -1.08
N ALA A 88 -1.21 -10.85 -0.45
CA ALA A 88 -2.48 -10.70 0.27
C ALA A 88 -2.21 -10.23 1.71
N PRO A 89 -2.44 -8.95 2.06
CA PRO A 89 -2.14 -8.46 3.40
C PRO A 89 -3.26 -8.86 4.37
N PRO A 90 -2.97 -9.19 5.64
CA PRO A 90 -4.00 -9.14 6.66
C PRO A 90 -4.54 -7.69 6.80
N PRO A 91 -5.77 -7.50 7.33
CA PRO A 91 -6.39 -6.19 7.52
C PRO A 91 -5.48 -5.09 8.13
N CYS A 92 -4.65 -5.42 9.13
CA CYS A 92 -3.70 -4.48 9.75
C CYS A 92 -2.53 -4.08 8.84
N ALA A 93 -2.18 -4.89 7.85
CA ALA A 93 -1.02 -4.69 6.98
C ALA A 93 -1.35 -4.03 5.64
N VAL A 94 -2.62 -3.66 5.40
CA VAL A 94 -3.06 -3.03 4.14
C VAL A 94 -2.27 -1.75 3.85
N LYS A 95 -1.99 -0.94 4.88
CA LYS A 95 -1.21 0.30 4.72
C LYS A 95 0.24 0.01 4.33
N ALA A 96 0.88 -0.95 4.99
CA ALA A 96 2.25 -1.36 4.67
C ALA A 96 2.36 -1.85 3.21
N LYS A 97 1.44 -2.72 2.76
CA LYS A 97 1.39 -3.14 1.36
C LYS A 97 1.24 -1.94 0.41
N SER A 98 0.27 -1.06 0.68
CA SER A 98 0.02 0.10 -0.16
C SER A 98 1.23 1.03 -0.22
N ALA A 99 1.96 1.19 0.89
CA ALA A 99 3.18 1.99 0.96
C ALA A 99 4.30 1.35 0.12
N LEU A 100 4.51 0.03 0.25
CA LEU A 100 5.49 -0.74 -0.53
C LEU A 100 5.27 -0.55 -2.04
N THR A 101 4.06 -0.82 -2.53
CA THR A 101 3.77 -0.73 -3.96
C THR A 101 3.87 0.70 -4.47
N SER A 102 3.48 1.68 -3.65
CA SER A 102 3.58 3.11 -3.97
C SER A 102 5.04 3.57 -4.08
N TYR A 103 5.93 3.08 -3.20
CA TYR A 103 7.37 3.29 -3.29
C TYR A 103 7.94 2.69 -4.58
N MET A 104 7.67 1.41 -4.83
CA MET A 104 8.17 0.70 -6.02
C MET A 104 7.73 1.37 -7.32
N GLU A 105 6.45 1.72 -7.43
CA GLU A 105 5.89 2.40 -8.60
C GLU A 105 6.59 3.73 -8.88
N THR A 106 6.75 4.57 -7.85
CA THR A 106 7.40 5.88 -8.00
C THR A 106 8.87 5.73 -8.35
N LEU A 107 9.58 4.77 -7.76
CA LEU A 107 10.98 4.55 -8.11
C LEU A 107 11.13 4.09 -9.57
N ILE A 108 10.25 3.18 -10.04
CA ILE A 108 10.18 2.77 -11.45
C ILE A 108 9.93 3.99 -12.36
N GLN A 109 9.05 4.92 -11.97
CA GLN A 109 8.78 6.13 -12.75
C GLN A 109 10.03 7.03 -12.88
N GLY A 110 10.81 7.16 -11.80
CA GLY A 110 12.10 7.85 -11.82
C GLY A 110 13.08 7.23 -12.82
N TYR A 111 13.26 5.90 -12.78
CA TYR A 111 14.14 5.21 -13.72
C TYR A 111 13.63 5.23 -15.16
N PHE A 112 12.32 5.08 -15.38
CA PHE A 112 11.73 5.20 -16.72
C PHE A 112 11.97 6.58 -17.33
N ARG A 113 11.93 7.63 -16.51
CA ARG A 113 12.24 8.98 -16.95
C ARG A 113 13.72 9.13 -17.30
N ARG A 114 14.64 8.61 -16.47
CA ARG A 114 16.08 8.55 -16.78
C ARG A 114 16.36 7.79 -18.08
N TYR A 115 15.69 6.66 -18.29
CA TYR A 115 15.74 5.90 -19.55
C TYR A 115 15.30 6.74 -20.74
N SER A 116 14.13 7.38 -20.66
CA SER A 116 13.60 8.22 -21.74
C SER A 116 14.55 9.36 -22.12
N GLN A 117 15.20 9.98 -21.14
CA GLN A 117 16.22 11.00 -21.35
C GLN A 117 17.48 10.44 -22.03
N GLY A 118 17.95 9.26 -21.60
CA GLY A 118 19.11 8.58 -22.17
C GLY A 118 18.95 8.26 -23.67
N ILE A 119 17.75 7.88 -24.08
CA ILE A 119 17.44 7.62 -25.50
C ILE A 119 17.00 8.87 -26.30
N GLY A 120 17.12 10.07 -25.71
CA GLY A 120 16.78 11.33 -26.37
C GLY A 120 15.27 11.60 -26.52
N ILE A 121 14.42 10.83 -25.85
CA ILE A 121 12.98 11.10 -25.75
C ILE A 121 12.77 12.06 -24.59
N THR A 122 12.90 13.35 -24.86
CA THR A 122 12.46 14.40 -23.94
C THR A 122 11.00 14.73 -24.29
N PRO A 123 10.01 14.38 -23.44
CA PRO A 123 8.65 14.92 -23.60
C PRO A 123 8.70 16.45 -23.79
N GLN A 124 7.81 17.03 -24.59
CA GLN A 124 7.80 18.48 -24.84
C GLN A 124 7.61 19.25 -23.53
N ALA A 125 8.32 20.37 -23.37
CA ALA A 125 8.33 21.16 -22.14
C ALA A 125 6.94 21.74 -21.84
N SER A 126 6.25 21.18 -20.84
CA SER A 126 5.15 21.85 -20.15
C SER A 126 5.71 22.53 -18.89
N ILE A 127 5.10 23.65 -18.48
CA ILE A 127 5.62 24.57 -17.46
C ILE A 127 5.70 23.94 -16.05
N ASN A 128 5.07 22.78 -15.82
CA ASN A 128 5.08 22.03 -14.55
C ASN A 128 5.48 20.57 -14.77
N ARG A 129 6.73 20.33 -15.18
CA ARG A 129 7.18 18.98 -15.48
C ARG A 129 7.98 18.41 -14.32
N THR A 130 7.46 17.36 -13.68
CA THR A 130 8.22 16.50 -12.77
C THR A 130 9.49 16.01 -13.49
N THR A 131 10.62 16.05 -12.81
CA THR A 131 11.93 15.55 -13.26
C THR A 131 12.16 14.12 -12.77
N ALA A 132 13.29 13.50 -13.13
CA ALA A 132 13.63 12.20 -12.55
C ALA A 132 13.97 12.36 -11.07
N ASP A 133 14.70 13.42 -10.73
CA ASP A 133 15.07 13.78 -9.36
C ASP A 133 13.84 13.98 -8.48
N ASP A 134 12.80 14.67 -8.97
CA ASP A 134 11.55 14.84 -8.22
C ASP A 134 10.86 13.50 -7.91
N GLU A 135 10.91 12.53 -8.82
CA GLU A 135 10.35 11.19 -8.59
C GLU A 135 11.22 10.39 -7.60
N PHE A 136 12.55 10.53 -7.66
CA PHE A 136 13.45 9.88 -6.71
C PHE A 136 13.27 10.42 -5.29
N ASP A 137 13.15 11.74 -5.12
CA ASP A 137 12.86 12.37 -3.84
C ASP A 137 11.50 11.91 -3.26
N LEU A 138 10.50 11.79 -4.12
CA LEU A 138 9.19 11.24 -3.74
C LEU A 138 9.30 9.76 -3.37
N ALA A 139 10.09 8.96 -4.08
CA ALA A 139 10.31 7.55 -3.78
C ALA A 139 10.96 7.38 -2.39
N ILE A 140 11.96 8.20 -2.05
CA ILE A 140 12.59 8.20 -0.71
C ILE A 140 11.54 8.48 0.37
N SER A 141 10.72 9.52 0.19
CA SER A 141 9.64 9.86 1.14
C SER A 141 8.64 8.71 1.33
N LYS A 142 8.35 7.96 0.26
CA LYS A 142 7.46 6.80 0.30
C LYS A 142 8.11 5.57 0.94
N LEU A 143 9.43 5.39 0.76
CA LEU A 143 10.20 4.36 1.44
C LEU A 143 10.18 4.57 2.96
N GLU A 144 10.42 5.78 3.43
CA GLU A 144 10.34 6.13 4.86
C GLU A 144 8.95 5.83 5.44
N TYR A 145 7.90 6.13 4.68
CA TYR A 145 6.53 5.80 5.09
C TYR A 145 6.30 4.28 5.15
N TYR A 146 6.80 3.52 4.17
CA TYR A 146 6.74 2.06 4.18
C TYR A 146 7.47 1.47 5.40
N GLU A 147 8.69 1.91 5.67
CA GLU A 147 9.48 1.47 6.84
C GLU A 147 8.75 1.74 8.15
N THR A 148 8.11 2.91 8.27
CA THR A 148 7.28 3.26 9.43
C THR A 148 6.13 2.26 9.61
N GLN A 149 5.40 1.93 8.53
CA GLN A 149 4.30 0.97 8.61
C GLN A 149 4.77 -0.46 8.90
N MET A 150 5.95 -0.85 8.42
CA MET A 150 6.54 -2.15 8.76
C MET A 150 6.92 -2.23 10.24
N GLU A 151 7.47 -1.16 10.79
CA GLU A 151 7.82 -1.09 12.21
C GLU A 151 6.60 -1.15 13.13
N GLU A 152 5.50 -0.48 12.76
CA GLU A 152 4.21 -0.62 13.46
C GLU A 152 3.75 -2.09 13.51
N LEU A 153 3.88 -2.84 12.40
CA LEU A 153 3.53 -4.25 12.36
C LEU A 153 4.44 -5.12 13.24
N ARG A 154 5.75 -4.83 13.27
CA ARG A 154 6.69 -5.53 14.16
C ARG A 154 6.36 -5.30 15.62
N ASN A 155 6.01 -4.08 16.00
CA ASN A 155 5.58 -3.76 17.36
C ASN A 155 4.32 -4.53 17.78
N ILE A 156 3.33 -4.66 16.88
CA ILE A 156 2.13 -5.48 17.14
C ILE A 156 2.51 -6.95 17.42
N VAL A 157 3.45 -7.50 16.65
CA VAL A 157 3.93 -8.88 16.85
C VAL A 157 4.62 -9.02 18.21
N LEU A 158 5.46 -8.05 18.58
CA LEU A 158 6.19 -8.05 19.85
C LEU A 158 5.23 -7.98 21.06
N GLU A 159 4.30 -7.02 21.06
CA GLU A 159 3.33 -6.83 22.14
C GLU A 159 2.46 -8.08 22.38
N ARG A 160 2.02 -8.73 21.29
CA ARG A 160 1.19 -9.92 21.38
C ARG A 160 1.96 -11.15 21.83
N SER A 161 3.22 -11.29 21.42
CA SER A 161 4.08 -12.39 21.88
C SER A 161 4.40 -12.36 23.37
N GLN A 162 4.23 -11.21 24.04
CA GLN A 162 4.41 -11.07 25.50
C GLN A 162 3.14 -11.40 26.29
N SER A 163 2.00 -11.50 25.62
CA SER A 163 0.68 -11.74 26.24
C SER A 163 0.29 -13.23 26.23
N GLU A 164 1.09 -14.08 25.57
CA GLU A 164 0.94 -15.54 25.47
C GLU A 164 1.88 -16.26 26.47
#